data_AF-A0A4Q3EHX3-F1
#
_entry.id   AF-A0A4Q3EHX3-F1
#
_cell.length_a   1.000
_cell.length_b   1.000
_cell.length_c   1.000
_cell.angle_alpha   90.00
_cell.angle_beta   90.00
_cell.angle_gamma   90.00
#
_symmetry.space_group_name_H-M   'P 1'
#
loop_
_entity.id
_entity.type
_entity.pdbx_description
1 polymer ?
#
loop_
_entity_poly.entity_id
_entity_poly.type
_entity_poly.pdbx_seq_one_letter_code
_entity_poly.pdbx_strand_id
1 'polypeptide(L)'
;MKQVITLTLSPTIDKSTTVDKIVAEQKLDCDAPKFEPGGGGINVSRALKRLGMTSAAIFPSGGLTGKRLQELLDEERIDQHPIKTKNLTRENFIVVNRTTNEQFRFGMPAPELLGKEETAILKLVKE
;
A
#
# COMPACT_ATOMS: atom_id res chain seq x y z
N MET A 1 -20.45 2.98 -19.38
CA MET A 1 -19.79 3.73 -18.29
C MET A 1 -18.31 3.81 -18.60
N LYS A 2 -17.63 4.93 -18.31
CA LYS A 2 -16.17 5.02 -18.48
C LYS A 2 -15.50 4.17 -17.40
N GLN A 3 -14.55 3.31 -17.77
CA GLN A 3 -13.74 2.58 -16.81
C GLN A 3 -12.79 3.56 -16.11
N VAL A 4 -12.74 3.49 -14.77
CA VAL A 4 -11.77 4.25 -13.97
C VAL A 4 -10.58 3.34 -13.72
N ILE A 5 -9.40 3.80 -14.12
CA ILE A 5 -8.13 3.12 -13.83
C ILE A 5 -7.35 3.98 -12.84
N THR A 6 -6.77 3.34 -11.84
CA THR A 6 -5.83 3.99 -10.93
C THR A 6 -4.46 3.36 -11.07
N LEU A 7 -3.41 4.17 -11.17
CA LEU A 7 -2.03 3.71 -11.24
C LEU A 7 -1.28 4.11 -9.96
N THR A 8 -0.58 3.16 -9.35
CA THR A 8 0.28 3.43 -8.19
C THR A 8 1.67 2.86 -8.43
N LEU A 9 2.64 3.72 -8.77
CA LEU A 9 4.03 3.29 -9.02
C LEU A 9 4.82 3.01 -7.73
N SER A 10 4.36 3.52 -6.59
CA SER A 10 4.97 3.30 -5.27
C SER A 10 3.94 2.75 -4.26
N PRO A 11 3.43 1.52 -4.49
CA PRO A 11 2.49 0.89 -3.58
C PRO A 11 3.19 0.50 -2.28
N THR A 12 2.40 0.31 -1.23
CA THR A 12 2.92 0.03 0.11
C THR A 12 1.92 -0.79 0.90
N ILE A 13 2.41 -1.54 1.89
CA ILE A 13 1.57 -1.95 3.02
C ILE A 13 1.80 -0.95 4.14
N ASP A 14 0.75 -0.32 4.63
CA ASP A 14 0.80 0.53 5.80
C ASP A 14 0.59 -0.34 7.04
N LYS A 15 1.65 -0.52 7.85
CA LYS A 15 1.61 -1.24 9.11
C LYS A 15 1.38 -0.26 10.24
N SER A 16 0.16 -0.23 10.78
CA SER A 16 -0.22 0.66 11.87
C SER A 16 -0.30 -0.07 13.21
N THR A 17 0.18 0.56 14.27
CA THR A 17 0.05 0.06 15.64
C THR A 17 -0.09 1.22 16.62
N THR A 18 -0.36 0.90 17.89
CA THR A 18 -0.49 1.85 18.99
C THR A 18 0.53 1.49 20.07
N VAL A 19 1.07 2.51 20.72
CA VAL A 19 1.93 2.39 21.90
C VAL A 19 1.48 3.41 22.94
N ASP A 20 1.65 3.13 24.23
CA ASP A 20 1.25 4.07 25.28
C ASP A 20 2.02 5.39 25.22
N LYS A 21 3.34 5.34 25.00
CA LYS A 21 4.24 6.50 24.87
C LYS A 21 5.39 6.18 23.92
N ILE A 22 5.85 7.20 23.21
CA ILE A 22 7.10 7.11 22.42
C ILE A 22 8.23 7.75 23.21
N VAL A 23 9.24 6.95 23.54
CA VAL A 23 10.43 7.39 24.29
C VAL A 23 11.66 6.87 23.55
N ALA A 24 12.60 7.78 23.26
CA ALA A 24 13.85 7.42 22.62
C ALA A 24 14.67 6.43 23.48
N GLU A 25 15.46 5.59 22.83
CA GLU A 25 16.34 4.58 23.45
C GLU A 25 15.63 3.51 24.29
N GLN A 26 14.30 3.46 24.31
CA GLN A 26 13.52 2.42 24.98
C GLN A 26 12.92 1.44 23.99
N LYS A 27 12.84 0.16 24.38
CA LYS A 27 12.00 -0.80 23.68
C LYS A 27 10.54 -0.43 23.93
N LEU A 28 9.81 -0.18 22.85
CA LEU A 28 8.41 0.20 22.88
C LEU A 28 7.54 -1.00 22.56
N ASP A 29 6.83 -1.54 23.56
CA ASP A 29 5.89 -2.65 23.36
C ASP A 29 4.60 -2.12 22.72
N CYS A 30 4.40 -2.46 21.45
CA CYS A 30 3.27 -2.02 20.65
C CYS A 30 2.15 -3.06 20.64
N ASP A 31 0.93 -2.61 20.40
CA ASP A 31 -0.21 -3.49 20.13
C ASP A 31 0.00 -4.33 18.86
N ALA A 32 -0.83 -5.37 18.71
CA ALA A 32 -0.89 -6.14 17.48
C ALA A 32 -1.14 -5.20 16.27
N PRO A 33 -0.28 -5.22 15.25
CA PRO A 33 -0.38 -4.26 14.16
C PRO A 33 -1.56 -4.60 13.22
N LYS A 34 -2.17 -3.56 12.67
CA LYS A 34 -3.06 -3.65 11.52
C LYS A 34 -2.26 -3.43 10.25
N PHE A 35 -2.58 -4.18 9.21
CA PHE A 35 -1.97 -4.04 7.89
C PHE A 35 -3.02 -3.55 6.91
N GLU A 36 -2.71 -2.49 6.18
CA GLU A 36 -3.65 -1.88 5.24
C GLU A 36 -2.97 -1.65 3.88
N PRO A 37 -3.71 -1.86 2.76
CA PRO A 37 -3.17 -1.58 1.45
C PRO A 37 -3.05 -0.08 1.25
N GLY A 38 -1.87 0.39 0.83
CA GLY A 38 -1.56 1.82 0.72
C GLY A 38 -0.93 2.21 -0.61
N GLY A 39 -0.93 3.51 -0.85
CA GLY A 39 -0.46 4.14 -2.09
C GLY A 39 -1.55 4.99 -2.74
N GLY A 40 -1.17 6.04 -3.47
CA GLY A 40 -2.11 7.07 -3.94
C GLY A 40 -3.28 6.51 -4.76
N GLY A 41 -2.98 5.85 -5.88
CA GLY A 41 -4.02 5.26 -6.75
C GLY A 41 -4.79 4.11 -6.07
N ILE A 42 -4.11 3.29 -5.28
CA ILE A 42 -4.74 2.24 -4.46
C ILE A 42 -5.79 2.86 -3.53
N ASN A 43 -5.44 3.92 -2.79
CA ASN A 43 -6.36 4.59 -1.88
C ASN A 43 -7.53 5.25 -2.62
N VAL A 44 -7.31 5.76 -3.84
CA VAL A 44 -8.40 6.23 -4.72
C VAL A 44 -9.35 5.08 -5.07
N SER A 45 -8.82 3.91 -5.48
CA SER A 45 -9.65 2.74 -5.79
C SER A 45 -10.45 2.26 -4.56
N ARG A 46 -9.84 2.24 -3.38
CA ARG A 46 -10.53 1.92 -2.12
C ARG A 46 -11.65 2.92 -1.80
N ALA A 47 -11.40 4.22 -2.02
CA ALA A 47 -12.42 5.25 -1.82
C ALA A 47 -13.59 5.11 -2.80
N LEU A 48 -13.31 4.87 -4.08
CA LEU A 48 -14.32 4.63 -5.11
C LEU A 48 -15.20 3.42 -4.77
N LYS A 49 -14.58 2.32 -4.32
CA LYS A 49 -15.31 1.13 -3.86
C LYS A 49 -16.31 1.44 -2.74
N ARG A 50 -15.90 2.23 -1.75
CA ARG A 50 -16.76 2.66 -0.63
C ARG A 50 -17.91 3.55 -1.08
N LEU A 51 -17.75 4.28 -2.18
CA LEU A 51 -18.78 5.10 -2.81
C LEU A 51 -19.67 4.31 -3.80
N GLY A 52 -19.51 2.98 -3.88
CA GLY A 52 -20.29 2.14 -4.79
C GLY A 52 -19.85 2.21 -6.25
N MET A 53 -18.67 2.76 -6.52
CA MET A 53 -18.08 2.85 -7.86
C MET A 53 -17.02 1.75 -8.07
N THR A 54 -16.81 1.38 -9.32
CA THR A 54 -15.79 0.40 -9.73
C THR A 54 -14.58 1.08 -10.34
N SER A 55 -13.38 0.60 -10.00
CA SER A 55 -12.12 0.98 -10.61
C SER A 55 -11.16 -0.20 -10.69
N ALA A 56 -10.24 -0.16 -11.64
CA ALA A 56 -9.17 -1.13 -11.80
C ALA A 56 -7.85 -0.56 -11.23
N ALA A 57 -7.26 -1.23 -10.25
CA ALA A 57 -6.03 -0.80 -9.59
C ALA A 57 -4.79 -1.47 -10.22
N ILE A 58 -3.97 -0.65 -10.89
CA ILE A 58 -2.70 -1.07 -11.49
C ILE A 58 -1.55 -0.66 -10.56
N PHE A 59 -0.69 -1.61 -10.20
CA PHE A 59 0.45 -1.34 -9.32
C PHE A 59 1.56 -2.41 -9.43
N PRO A 60 2.83 -2.05 -9.18
CA PRO A 60 3.93 -3.00 -9.02
C PRO A 60 3.77 -3.86 -7.75
N SER A 61 4.08 -5.14 -7.82
CA SER A 61 3.92 -6.08 -6.72
C SER A 61 5.10 -7.04 -6.63
N GLY A 62 5.88 -6.91 -5.56
CA GLY A 62 7.15 -7.61 -5.42
C GLY A 62 7.24 -8.49 -4.18
N GLY A 63 7.66 -9.74 -4.38
CA GLY A 63 7.88 -10.76 -3.35
C GLY A 63 6.71 -10.95 -2.38
N LEU A 64 7.02 -11.28 -1.11
CA LEU A 64 6.01 -11.65 -0.12
C LEU A 64 5.16 -10.46 0.32
N THR A 65 5.74 -9.26 0.45
CA THR A 65 4.99 -8.05 0.80
C THR A 65 4.05 -7.64 -0.33
N GLY A 66 4.47 -7.76 -1.60
CA GLY A 66 3.57 -7.55 -2.74
C GLY A 66 2.43 -8.57 -2.80
N LYS A 67 2.69 -9.84 -2.45
CA LYS A 67 1.63 -10.85 -2.32
C LYS A 67 0.65 -10.47 -1.20
N ARG A 68 1.15 -10.07 -0.03
CA ARG A 68 0.28 -9.65 1.08
C ARG A 68 -0.55 -8.43 0.74
N LEU A 69 -0.01 -7.49 -0.04
CA LEU A 69 -0.76 -6.33 -0.54
C LEU A 69 -1.95 -6.77 -1.41
N GLN A 70 -1.74 -7.73 -2.32
CA GLN A 70 -2.82 -8.26 -3.16
C GLN A 70 -3.91 -8.94 -2.31
N GLU A 71 -3.53 -9.74 -1.32
CA GLU A 71 -4.48 -10.38 -0.40
C GLU A 71 -5.35 -9.34 0.34
N LEU A 72 -4.73 -8.27 0.84
CA LEU A 72 -5.47 -7.18 1.50
C LEU A 72 -6.42 -6.44 0.55
N LEU A 73 -6.07 -6.31 -0.73
CA LEU A 73 -6.94 -5.72 -1.75
C LEU A 73 -8.10 -6.66 -2.15
N ASP A 74 -7.86 -7.97 -2.17
CA ASP A 74 -8.89 -8.99 -2.39
C ASP A 74 -9.90 -9.01 -1.24
N GLU A 75 -9.44 -8.87 0.02
CA GLU A 75 -10.29 -8.72 1.20
C GLU A 75 -11.26 -7.52 1.06
N GLU A 76 -10.80 -6.42 0.42
CA GLU A 76 -11.62 -5.24 0.11
C GLU A 76 -12.39 -5.34 -1.22
N ARG A 77 -12.26 -6.45 -1.95
CA ARG A 77 -12.89 -6.71 -3.27
C ARG A 77 -12.57 -5.61 -4.30
N ILE A 78 -11.31 -5.17 -4.32
CA ILE A 78 -10.78 -4.23 -5.30
C ILE A 78 -10.36 -5.01 -6.56
N ASP A 79 -10.80 -4.55 -7.73
CA ASP A 79 -10.33 -5.09 -9.00
C ASP A 79 -8.87 -4.67 -9.22
N GLN A 80 -7.97 -5.63 -9.42
CA GLN A 80 -6.54 -5.41 -9.36
C GLN A 80 -5.78 -6.04 -10.53
N HIS A 81 -4.79 -5.30 -11.02
CA HIS A 81 -3.87 -5.72 -12.08
C HIS A 81 -2.43 -5.50 -11.61
N PRO A 82 -1.91 -6.40 -10.76
CA PRO A 82 -0.56 -6.29 -10.23
C PRO A 82 0.49 -6.63 -11.30
N ILE A 83 1.56 -5.84 -11.39
CA ILE A 83 2.74 -6.15 -12.22
C ILE A 83 3.81 -6.72 -11.32
N LYS A 84 4.23 -7.96 -11.55
CA LYS A 84 5.27 -8.60 -10.76
C LYS A 84 6.61 -7.85 -10.88
N THR A 85 7.21 -7.50 -9.76
CA THR A 85 8.55 -6.87 -9.70
C THR A 85 9.57 -7.73 -8.96
N LYS A 86 10.85 -7.48 -9.24
CA LYS A 86 12.00 -8.10 -8.56
C LYS A 86 12.12 -7.59 -7.12
N ASN A 87 12.03 -6.27 -6.94
CA ASN A 87 12.17 -5.64 -5.64
C ASN A 87 10.88 -5.78 -4.83
N LEU A 88 11.02 -5.98 -3.51
CA LEU A 88 9.90 -6.10 -2.58
C LEU A 88 9.04 -4.84 -2.56
N THR A 89 7.71 -5.00 -2.46
CA THR A 89 6.82 -3.89 -2.13
C THR A 89 7.20 -3.34 -0.75
N ARG A 90 7.34 -2.02 -0.62
CA ARG A 90 7.72 -1.38 0.65
C ARG A 90 6.62 -1.52 1.70
N GLU A 91 7.02 -1.38 2.95
CA GLU A 91 6.12 -1.27 4.09
C GLU A 91 6.37 0.08 4.79
N ASN A 92 5.32 0.81 5.10
CA ASN A 92 5.42 1.95 5.99
C ASN A 92 5.06 1.52 7.41
N PHE A 93 5.57 2.27 8.39
CA PHE A 93 5.24 2.04 9.78
C PHE A 93 4.55 3.27 10.36
N ILE A 94 3.39 3.08 10.98
CA ILE A 94 2.61 4.13 11.59
C ILE A 94 2.41 3.77 13.06
N VAL A 95 2.81 4.66 13.94
CA VAL A 95 2.64 4.49 15.39
C VAL A 95 1.76 5.60 15.92
N VAL A 96 0.68 5.22 16.59
CA VAL A 96 -0.16 6.14 17.36
C VAL A 96 0.32 6.13 18.80
N ASN A 97 0.67 7.29 19.34
CA ASN A 97 0.92 7.46 20.77
C ASN A 97 -0.43 7.60 21.48
N ARG A 98 -0.80 6.61 22.32
CA ARG A 98 -2.09 6.57 23.01
C ARG A 98 -2.28 7.75 23.97
N THR A 99 -1.21 8.20 24.61
CA THR A 99 -1.26 9.28 25.61
C THR A 99 -1.51 10.64 24.96
N THR A 100 -0.85 10.92 23.84
CA THR A 100 -0.91 12.24 23.18
C THR A 100 -1.84 12.28 21.97
N ASN A 101 -2.27 11.12 21.48
CA ASN A 101 -2.99 10.93 20.22
C ASN A 101 -2.22 11.42 18.97
N GLU A 102 -0.90 11.59 19.09
CA GLU A 102 -0.02 11.94 17.97
C GLU A 102 0.25 10.71 17.10
N GLN A 103 0.42 10.94 15.79
CA GLN A 103 0.80 9.90 14.84
C GLN A 103 2.21 10.13 14.31
N PHE A 104 3.01 9.08 14.35
CA PHE A 104 4.36 9.04 13.82
C PHE A 104 4.35 8.15 12.58
N ARG A 105 4.59 8.74 11.41
CA ARG A 105 4.43 8.09 10.11
C ARG A 105 5.79 7.95 9.44
N PHE A 106 6.35 6.75 9.47
CA PHE A 106 7.63 6.40 8.89
C PHE A 106 7.42 5.88 7.47
N GLY A 107 7.67 6.73 6.48
CA GLY A 107 7.57 6.39 5.07
C GLY A 107 8.87 5.80 4.53
N MET A 108 8.82 4.59 4.00
CA MET A 108 9.99 3.97 3.35
C MET A 108 10.05 4.37 1.88
N PRO A 109 11.23 4.52 1.26
CA PRO A 109 11.31 4.88 -0.15
C PRO A 109 10.70 3.81 -1.05
N ALA A 110 10.19 4.23 -2.21
CA ALA A 110 9.77 3.29 -3.24
C ALA A 110 11.00 2.49 -3.72
N PRO A 111 10.88 1.17 -3.92
CA PRO A 111 11.92 0.44 -4.63
C PRO A 111 12.04 0.97 -6.06
N GLU A 112 13.24 0.91 -6.62
CA GLU A 112 13.46 1.19 -8.04
C GLU A 112 12.70 0.19 -8.91
N LEU A 113 12.10 0.67 -10.00
CA LEU A 113 11.51 -0.17 -11.04
C LEU A 113 12.56 -0.43 -12.12
N LEU A 114 12.68 -1.68 -12.53
CA LEU A 114 13.58 -2.06 -13.62
C LEU A 114 12.92 -1.73 -14.96
N GLY A 115 13.70 -1.40 -16.00
CA GLY A 115 13.14 -1.01 -17.30
C GLY A 115 12.17 -2.03 -17.93
N LYS A 116 12.32 -3.32 -17.65
CA LYS A 116 11.35 -4.36 -18.07
C LYS A 116 10.00 -4.23 -17.35
N GLU A 117 10.03 -3.87 -16.07
CA GLU A 117 8.84 -3.66 -15.23
C GLU A 117 8.12 -2.36 -15.66
N GLU A 118 8.87 -1.29 -15.91
CA GLU A 118 8.33 -0.04 -16.47
C GLU A 118 7.64 -0.27 -17.81
N THR A 119 8.29 -1.03 -18.71
CA THR A 119 7.72 -1.38 -20.01
C THR A 119 6.42 -2.19 -19.86
N ALA A 120 6.37 -3.13 -18.92
CA ALA A 120 5.17 -3.91 -18.65
C ALA A 120 4.02 -3.04 -18.13
N ILE A 121 4.30 -2.09 -17.23
CA ILE A 121 3.32 -1.12 -16.73
C ILE A 121 2.80 -0.25 -17.87
N LEU A 122 3.69 0.30 -18.69
CA LEU A 122 3.31 1.15 -19.84
C LEU A 122 2.46 0.41 -20.86
N LYS A 123 2.73 -0.88 -21.10
CA LYS A 123 1.92 -1.71 -21.99
C LYS A 123 0.50 -1.84 -21.45
N LEU A 124 0.35 -2.19 -20.18
CA LEU A 124 -0.95 -2.39 -19.55
C LEU A 124 -1.81 -1.13 -19.49
N VAL A 125 -1.20 0.05 -19.29
CA VAL A 125 -1.95 1.33 -19.21
C VAL A 125 -2.41 1.81 -20.60
N LYS A 126 -1.79 1.35 -21.69
CA LYS A 126 -2.13 1.73 -23.06
C LYS A 126 -3.19 0.83 -23.71
N GLU A 127 -3.44 -0.33 -23.12
CA GLU A 127 -4.50 -1.27 -23.52
C GLU A 127 -5.86 -0.81 -22.96
#